data_AF-A0A485K4P3-F1
#
_entry.id   AF-A0A485K4P3-F1
#
_cell.length_a   1.000
_cell.length_b   1.000
_cell.length_c   1.000
_cell.angle_alpha   90.00
_cell.angle_beta   90.00
_cell.angle_gamma   90.00
#
_symmetry.space_group_name_H-M   'P 1'
#
loop_
_entity.id
_entity.type
_entity.pdbx_description
1 polymer ?
#
loop_
_entity_poly.entity_id
_entity_poly.type
_entity_poly.pdbx_seq_one_letter_code
_entity_poly.pdbx_strand_id
1 'polypeptide(L)'
;MSLEMVPGAKCYVPDEKDVWLPAEVIGQKSGTKEITCKVWLVDGSTEERVVDLDDKKTRAMMSGKGESSDNVETLPFQNENVGDEGIEDMITLNYLHEAAILYNVKTRFLKELPYTYTGDICIAVNPYKRLHDLYAEEQHIRYLNFPREELPPHVYATSVASYENMKTAGRNQSILVSGESGAGKTETTKILMNHLATIAGGMNDGTIKKIIEVSPLLEYFGNAKTVRNDNSSRFGKFTQLQFDRVGTLVGAKCKTYLLEKTRVISHEHPERNYHIFYQVIDSGDIAKDLFLDPAANYRYIGEKSTAMIEGQSDAQHFNITADRLSLIGFDHNAQMDLYKTLAGILHLGNIAIISNPANDEESMITPGDTAASHAIALMGLTPESLQKALCSRTMRARNDVYSVPLKKVWCWFQSISPSSTS
;
A
#
# COMPACT_ATOMS: atom_id res chain seq x y z
N MET A 1 -10.90 -43.61 6.52
CA MET A 1 -11.38 -44.02 5.18
C MET A 1 -10.63 -43.14 4.20
N SER A 2 -9.86 -43.73 3.29
CA SER A 2 -9.30 -43.01 2.15
C SER A 2 -10.46 -42.49 1.30
N LEU A 3 -10.47 -41.20 0.97
CA LEU A 3 -11.46 -40.62 0.08
C LEU A 3 -11.19 -41.16 -1.34
N GLU A 4 -12.08 -41.99 -1.87
CA GLU A 4 -11.94 -42.53 -3.23
C GLU A 4 -12.64 -41.63 -4.26
N MET A 5 -12.00 -41.48 -5.42
CA MET A 5 -12.54 -40.73 -6.56
C MET A 5 -13.54 -41.59 -7.35
N VAL A 6 -14.74 -41.75 -6.80
CA VAL A 6 -15.82 -42.52 -7.42
C VAL A 6 -16.59 -41.71 -8.45
N PRO A 7 -17.21 -42.36 -9.48
CA PRO A 7 -18.11 -41.67 -10.40
C PRO A 7 -19.21 -40.89 -9.68
N GLY A 8 -19.43 -39.64 -10.11
CA GLY A 8 -20.37 -38.69 -9.49
C GLY A 8 -19.75 -37.83 -8.38
N ALA A 9 -18.52 -38.12 -7.93
CA ALA A 9 -17.83 -37.27 -6.96
C ALA A 9 -17.50 -35.91 -7.59
N LYS A 10 -17.87 -34.82 -6.89
CA LYS A 10 -17.53 -33.46 -7.30
C LYS A 10 -16.13 -33.10 -6.80
N CYS A 11 -15.28 -32.63 -7.70
CA CYS A 11 -13.90 -32.28 -7.42
C CYS A 11 -13.48 -31.01 -8.18
N TYR A 12 -12.24 -30.58 -7.97
CA TYR A 12 -11.58 -29.55 -8.76
C TYR A 12 -10.45 -30.15 -9.60
N VAL A 13 -10.33 -29.71 -10.84
CA VAL A 13 -9.21 -30.06 -11.72
C VAL A 13 -8.29 -28.86 -11.89
N PRO A 14 -6.96 -29.05 -11.95
CA PRO A 14 -6.03 -27.97 -12.22
C PRO A 14 -6.22 -27.43 -13.65
N ASP A 15 -6.02 -26.12 -13.82
CA ASP A 15 -6.11 -25.43 -15.09
C ASP A 15 -5.05 -24.32 -15.22
N GLU A 16 -4.45 -24.17 -16.40
CA GLU A 16 -3.37 -23.19 -16.61
C GLU A 16 -3.85 -21.74 -16.53
N LYS A 17 -5.10 -21.48 -16.89
CA LYS A 17 -5.66 -20.13 -17.00
C LYS A 17 -6.45 -19.76 -15.76
N ASP A 18 -7.32 -20.66 -15.32
CA ASP A 18 -8.28 -20.40 -14.24
C ASP A 18 -7.84 -21.00 -12.89
N VAL A 19 -6.64 -21.60 -12.85
CA VAL A 19 -6.01 -22.27 -11.70
C VAL A 19 -6.72 -23.57 -11.31
N TRP A 20 -8.02 -23.50 -11.03
CA TRP A 20 -8.87 -24.62 -10.69
C TRP A 20 -10.22 -24.50 -11.42
N LEU A 21 -10.72 -25.61 -11.96
CA LEU A 21 -12.06 -25.70 -12.57
C LEU A 21 -12.92 -26.72 -11.81
N PRO A 22 -14.24 -26.48 -11.66
CA PRO A 22 -15.12 -27.44 -11.03
C PRO A 22 -15.31 -28.62 -11.99
N ALA A 23 -15.34 -29.83 -11.44
CA ALA A 23 -15.50 -31.04 -12.21
C ALA A 23 -16.26 -32.13 -11.44
N GLU A 24 -16.73 -33.13 -12.18
CA GLU A 24 -17.40 -34.32 -11.65
C GLU A 24 -16.71 -35.54 -12.25
N VAL A 25 -16.32 -36.48 -11.39
CA VAL A 25 -15.64 -37.71 -11.82
C VAL A 25 -16.61 -38.54 -12.65
N ILE A 26 -16.22 -38.90 -13.86
CA ILE A 26 -16.95 -39.85 -14.73
C ILE A 26 -16.46 -41.26 -14.48
N GLY A 27 -15.15 -41.43 -14.29
CA GLY A 27 -14.53 -42.72 -14.03
C GLY A 27 -13.06 -42.63 -13.72
N GLN A 28 -12.51 -43.71 -13.17
CA GLN A 28 -11.08 -43.87 -12.94
C GLN A 28 -10.63 -45.16 -13.63
N LYS A 29 -9.48 -45.11 -14.31
CA LYS A 29 -8.95 -46.29 -14.98
C LYS A 29 -8.26 -47.21 -13.96
N SER A 30 -8.72 -48.46 -13.90
CA SER A 30 -8.22 -49.44 -12.93
C SER A 30 -6.70 -49.64 -13.04
N GLY A 31 -5.99 -49.51 -11.92
CA GLY A 31 -4.54 -49.72 -11.84
C GLY A 31 -3.69 -48.51 -12.28
N THR A 32 -4.30 -47.38 -12.68
CA THR A 32 -3.59 -46.12 -12.91
C THR A 32 -4.16 -45.00 -12.03
N LYS A 33 -3.47 -43.86 -11.96
CA LYS A 33 -3.98 -42.63 -11.34
C LYS A 33 -4.60 -41.68 -12.37
N GLU A 34 -5.14 -42.22 -13.46
CA GLU A 34 -5.85 -41.46 -14.48
C GLU A 34 -7.34 -41.36 -14.11
N ILE A 35 -7.81 -40.14 -13.90
CA ILE A 35 -9.20 -39.82 -13.55
C ILE A 35 -9.83 -39.06 -14.71
N THR A 36 -10.91 -39.58 -15.27
CA THR A 36 -11.71 -38.91 -16.29
C THR A 36 -12.79 -38.09 -15.62
N CYS A 37 -12.81 -36.78 -15.89
CA CYS A 37 -13.75 -35.84 -15.29
C CYS A 37 -14.54 -35.08 -16.36
N LYS A 38 -15.82 -34.80 -16.06
CA LYS A 38 -16.59 -33.77 -16.74
C LYS A 38 -16.24 -32.42 -16.10
N VAL A 39 -15.64 -31.51 -16.84
CA VAL A 39 -15.16 -30.21 -16.35
C VAL A 39 -16.11 -29.11 -16.82
N TRP A 40 -16.45 -28.18 -15.93
CA TRP A 40 -17.21 -26.98 -16.27
C TRP A 40 -16.28 -25.81 -16.55
N LEU A 41 -16.34 -25.27 -17.76
CA LEU A 41 -15.56 -24.10 -18.17
C LEU A 41 -16.24 -22.81 -17.70
N VAL A 42 -15.48 -21.72 -17.70
CA VAL A 42 -15.95 -20.39 -17.25
C VAL A 42 -17.07 -19.84 -18.13
N ASP A 43 -17.13 -20.25 -19.40
CA ASP A 43 -18.20 -19.85 -20.34
C ASP A 43 -19.50 -20.66 -20.17
N GLY A 44 -19.53 -21.60 -19.22
CA GLY A 44 -20.67 -22.48 -18.95
C GLY A 44 -20.73 -23.74 -19.81
N SER A 45 -19.82 -23.90 -20.77
CA SER A 45 -19.67 -25.16 -21.52
C SER A 45 -19.01 -26.24 -20.66
N THR A 46 -19.11 -27.49 -21.12
CA THR A 46 -18.48 -28.62 -20.44
C THR A 46 -17.63 -29.42 -21.39
N GLU A 47 -16.49 -29.91 -20.90
CA GLU A 47 -15.61 -30.81 -21.63
C GLU A 47 -15.25 -32.04 -20.80
N GLU A 48 -14.83 -33.11 -21.48
CA GLU A 48 -14.25 -34.28 -20.83
C GLU A 48 -12.73 -34.11 -20.76
N ARG A 49 -12.16 -34.22 -19.55
CA ARG A 49 -10.73 -34.07 -19.30
C ARG A 49 -10.21 -35.27 -18.53
N VAL A 50 -9.17 -35.91 -19.06
CA VAL A 50 -8.44 -36.98 -18.35
C VAL A 50 -7.29 -36.32 -17.59
N VAL A 51 -7.26 -36.53 -16.28
CA VAL A 51 -6.21 -36.01 -15.38
C VAL A 51 -5.38 -37.17 -14.88
N ASP A 52 -4.12 -37.22 -15.28
CA ASP A 52 -3.13 -38.15 -14.74
C ASP A 52 -2.40 -37.51 -13.55
N LEU A 53 -2.58 -38.06 -12.35
CA LEU A 53 -1.92 -37.56 -11.13
C LEU A 53 -0.42 -37.93 -11.05
N ASP A 54 0.04 -38.86 -11.88
CA ASP A 54 1.46 -39.17 -12.02
C ASP A 54 2.19 -38.27 -13.04
N ASP A 55 1.43 -37.55 -13.87
CA ASP A 55 1.99 -36.59 -14.81
C ASP A 55 2.69 -35.42 -14.09
N LYS A 56 3.89 -35.08 -14.58
CA LYS A 56 4.74 -34.06 -13.97
C LYS A 56 4.11 -32.68 -14.02
N LYS A 57 3.34 -32.37 -15.07
CA LYS A 57 2.65 -31.09 -15.22
C LYS A 57 1.48 -30.99 -14.25
N THR A 58 0.68 -32.04 -14.13
CA THR A 58 -0.41 -32.13 -13.13
C THR A 58 0.12 -31.92 -11.72
N ARG A 59 1.19 -32.62 -11.33
CA ARG A 59 1.82 -32.47 -10.01
C ARG A 59 2.31 -31.04 -9.77
N ALA A 60 2.92 -30.41 -10.77
CA ALA A 60 3.38 -29.03 -10.67
C ALA A 60 2.22 -28.03 -10.52
N MET A 61 1.09 -28.26 -11.19
CA MET A 61 -0.10 -27.41 -11.04
C MET A 61 -0.80 -27.60 -9.69
N MET A 62 -0.78 -28.82 -9.13
CA MET A 62 -1.42 -29.13 -7.85
C MET A 62 -0.60 -28.75 -6.61
N SER A 63 0.69 -28.46 -6.76
CA SER A 63 1.61 -28.17 -5.63
C SER A 63 1.66 -26.70 -5.21
N GLY A 64 1.04 -25.78 -5.96
CA GLY A 64 1.29 -24.34 -5.81
C GLY A 64 2.77 -24.01 -6.10
N LYS A 65 3.12 -22.72 -6.19
CA LYS A 65 4.49 -22.27 -6.55
C LYS A 65 5.55 -22.54 -5.45
N GLY A 66 5.76 -23.77 -4.97
CA GLY A 66 6.90 -24.01 -4.07
C GLY A 66 7.15 -25.40 -3.47
N GLU A 67 6.16 -26.30 -3.35
CA GLU A 67 6.40 -27.58 -2.65
C GLU A 67 5.85 -28.75 -3.46
N SER A 68 6.76 -29.54 -4.06
CA SER A 68 6.36 -30.80 -4.71
C SER A 68 5.72 -31.72 -3.68
N SER A 69 4.39 -31.81 -3.71
CA SER A 69 3.67 -32.91 -3.08
C SER A 69 4.02 -34.17 -3.85
N ASP A 70 5.06 -34.87 -3.40
CA ASP A 70 5.61 -36.06 -4.08
C ASP A 70 4.58 -37.20 -4.20
N ASN A 71 3.47 -37.15 -3.46
CA ASN A 71 2.35 -38.10 -3.54
C ASN A 71 0.99 -37.39 -3.63
N VAL A 72 0.59 -37.00 -4.84
CA VAL A 72 -0.82 -36.68 -5.12
C VAL A 72 -1.57 -37.99 -5.36
N GLU A 73 -2.56 -38.27 -4.52
CA GLU A 73 -3.40 -39.49 -4.61
C GLU A 73 -4.84 -39.18 -5.03
N THR A 74 -5.31 -37.95 -4.81
CA THR A 74 -6.68 -37.53 -5.10
C THR A 74 -6.71 -36.10 -5.61
N LEU A 75 -7.72 -35.79 -6.43
CA LEU A 75 -8.13 -34.42 -6.71
C LEU A 75 -8.76 -33.74 -5.46
N PRO A 76 -8.75 -32.41 -5.35
CA PRO A 76 -9.44 -31.72 -4.26
C PRO A 76 -10.96 -31.86 -4.41
N PHE A 77 -11.67 -32.30 -3.38
CA PHE A 77 -13.13 -32.46 -3.42
C PHE A 77 -13.85 -31.11 -3.35
N GLN A 78 -15.03 -31.01 -3.96
CA GLN A 78 -15.89 -29.85 -3.75
C GLN A 78 -16.60 -29.97 -2.40
N ASN A 79 -16.75 -28.83 -1.71
CA ASN A 79 -17.61 -28.78 -0.52
C ASN A 79 -19.08 -28.71 -0.94
N GLU A 80 -19.91 -29.51 -0.30
CA GLU A 80 -21.36 -29.43 -0.42
C GLU A 80 -21.93 -28.43 0.59
N ASN A 81 -23.15 -27.94 0.36
CA ASN A 81 -23.90 -27.07 1.29
C ASN A 81 -23.23 -25.73 1.63
N VAL A 82 -22.45 -25.15 0.70
CA VAL A 82 -21.78 -23.85 0.90
C VAL A 82 -22.71 -22.64 0.81
N GLY A 83 -24.00 -22.83 0.49
CA GLY A 83 -24.98 -21.75 0.31
C GLY A 83 -24.74 -20.88 -0.93
N ASP A 84 -25.74 -20.06 -1.29
CA ASP A 84 -25.68 -19.19 -2.48
C ASP A 84 -24.69 -18.03 -2.34
N GLU A 85 -24.40 -17.65 -1.09
CA GLU A 85 -23.48 -16.56 -0.74
C GLU A 85 -22.09 -17.08 -0.35
N GLY A 86 -21.87 -18.39 -0.33
CA GLY A 86 -20.67 -18.98 0.23
C GLY A 86 -20.64 -18.95 1.76
N ILE A 87 -19.60 -19.55 2.32
CA ILE A 87 -19.39 -19.69 3.75
C ILE A 87 -18.69 -18.46 4.33
N GLU A 88 -19.20 -17.97 5.45
CA GLU A 88 -18.68 -16.80 6.16
C GLU A 88 -17.33 -17.05 6.85
N ASP A 89 -17.13 -18.22 7.45
CA ASP A 89 -15.86 -18.65 8.04
C ASP A 89 -15.37 -19.97 7.43
N MET A 90 -14.28 -19.91 6.67
CA MET A 90 -13.79 -21.06 5.91
C MET A 90 -13.28 -22.21 6.77
N ILE A 91 -13.11 -22.05 8.09
CA ILE A 91 -12.80 -23.19 8.98
C ILE A 91 -13.95 -24.18 9.10
N THR A 92 -15.17 -23.80 8.69
CA THR A 92 -16.33 -24.70 8.72
C THR A 92 -16.47 -25.55 7.45
N LEU A 93 -15.56 -25.38 6.47
CA LEU A 93 -15.51 -26.22 5.27
C LEU A 93 -15.04 -27.63 5.63
N ASN A 94 -15.70 -28.65 5.08
CA ASN A 94 -15.30 -30.05 5.27
C ASN A 94 -13.94 -30.35 4.61
N TYR A 95 -13.73 -29.79 3.42
CA TYR A 95 -12.48 -29.89 2.66
C TYR A 95 -11.84 -28.51 2.56
N LEU A 96 -10.74 -28.31 3.28
CA LEU A 96 -10.00 -27.04 3.28
C LEU A 96 -8.71 -27.18 2.46
N HIS A 97 -8.74 -26.69 1.23
CA HIS A 97 -7.61 -26.63 0.30
C HIS A 97 -7.73 -25.39 -0.60
N GLU A 98 -6.69 -25.10 -1.38
CA GLU A 98 -6.59 -23.89 -2.22
C GLU A 98 -7.84 -23.65 -3.08
N ALA A 99 -8.30 -24.68 -3.80
CA ALA A 99 -9.50 -24.56 -4.64
C ALA A 99 -10.76 -24.18 -3.84
N ALA A 100 -10.97 -24.76 -2.66
CA ALA A 100 -12.12 -24.44 -1.82
C ALA A 100 -12.09 -22.99 -1.34
N ILE A 101 -10.90 -22.50 -0.94
CA ILE A 101 -10.68 -21.11 -0.54
C ILE A 101 -10.96 -20.17 -1.71
N LEU A 102 -10.37 -20.45 -2.88
CA LEU A 102 -10.53 -19.64 -4.09
C LEU A 102 -12.01 -19.50 -4.47
N TYR A 103 -12.73 -20.61 -4.54
CA TYR A 103 -14.14 -20.60 -4.94
C TYR A 103 -15.04 -19.97 -3.89
N ASN A 104 -14.79 -20.17 -2.59
CA ASN A 104 -15.58 -19.52 -1.55
C ASN A 104 -15.43 -18.00 -1.59
N VAL A 105 -14.18 -17.52 -1.65
CA VAL A 105 -13.88 -16.09 -1.75
C VAL A 105 -14.44 -15.50 -3.06
N LYS A 106 -14.33 -16.22 -4.18
CA LYS A 106 -14.91 -15.80 -5.48
C LYS A 106 -16.43 -15.67 -5.41
N THR A 107 -17.13 -16.66 -4.87
CA THR A 107 -18.60 -16.64 -4.73
C THR A 107 -19.05 -15.44 -3.89
N ARG A 108 -18.42 -15.24 -2.72
CA ARG A 108 -18.69 -14.10 -1.85
C ARG A 108 -18.42 -12.76 -2.53
N PHE A 109 -17.28 -12.64 -3.19
CA PHE A 109 -16.91 -11.44 -3.92
C PHE A 109 -17.92 -11.06 -5.01
N LEU A 110 -18.38 -12.05 -5.80
CA LEU A 110 -19.39 -11.84 -6.84
C LEU A 110 -20.77 -11.45 -6.28
N LYS A 111 -21.03 -11.74 -5.00
CA LYS A 111 -22.21 -11.29 -4.24
C LYS A 111 -21.99 -9.96 -3.51
N GLU A 112 -20.89 -9.26 -3.79
CA GLU A 112 -20.52 -8.00 -3.15
C GLU A 112 -20.24 -8.13 -1.64
N LEU A 113 -19.81 -9.31 -1.20
CA LEU A 113 -19.37 -9.60 0.17
C LEU A 113 -17.84 -9.68 0.20
N PRO A 114 -17.13 -8.55 0.40
CA PRO A 114 -15.66 -8.50 0.26
C PRO A 114 -14.91 -9.15 1.43
N TYR A 115 -15.59 -9.45 2.53
CA TYR A 115 -15.00 -9.97 3.76
C TYR A 115 -15.35 -11.44 3.96
N THR A 116 -14.36 -12.23 4.37
CA THR A 116 -14.51 -13.65 4.70
C THR A 116 -13.58 -14.00 5.85
N TYR A 117 -14.04 -14.76 6.84
CA TYR A 117 -13.20 -15.24 7.93
C TYR A 117 -12.47 -16.53 7.57
N THR A 118 -11.32 -16.71 8.22
CA THR A 118 -10.64 -17.99 8.36
C THR A 118 -10.11 -18.04 9.79
N GLY A 119 -10.95 -18.52 10.70
CA GLY A 119 -10.70 -18.42 12.14
C GLY A 119 -10.53 -16.96 12.53
N ASP A 120 -9.44 -16.61 13.21
CA ASP A 120 -9.21 -15.24 13.68
C ASP A 120 -8.75 -14.26 12.59
N ILE A 121 -8.50 -14.73 11.38
CA ILE A 121 -8.06 -13.90 10.26
C ILE A 121 -9.28 -13.43 9.46
N CYS A 122 -9.34 -12.12 9.17
CA CYS A 122 -10.31 -11.55 8.23
C CYS A 122 -9.64 -11.31 6.88
N ILE A 123 -10.07 -12.07 5.87
CA ILE A 123 -9.71 -11.84 4.48
C ILE A 123 -10.58 -10.70 3.94
N ALA A 124 -9.95 -9.71 3.31
CA ALA A 124 -10.60 -8.59 2.67
C ALA A 124 -10.17 -8.51 1.19
N VAL A 125 -11.13 -8.61 0.28
CA VAL A 125 -10.89 -8.50 -1.17
C VAL A 125 -11.32 -7.12 -1.64
N ASN A 126 -10.42 -6.39 -2.30
CA ASN A 126 -10.69 -5.04 -2.80
C ASN A 126 -11.80 -5.06 -3.88
N PRO A 127 -12.97 -4.44 -3.63
CA PRO A 127 -14.09 -4.45 -4.57
C PRO A 127 -13.94 -3.46 -5.73
N TYR A 128 -12.96 -2.54 -5.70
CA TYR A 128 -12.80 -1.43 -6.66
C TYR A 128 -14.06 -0.55 -6.81
N LYS A 129 -14.99 -0.61 -5.86
CA LYS A 129 -16.19 0.22 -5.79
C LYS A 129 -16.51 0.54 -4.33
N ARG A 130 -17.23 1.64 -4.10
CA ARG A 130 -17.71 2.00 -2.77
C ARG A 130 -18.96 1.18 -2.44
N LEU A 131 -18.89 0.39 -1.38
CA LEU A 131 -20.01 -0.38 -0.81
C LEU A 131 -20.55 0.38 0.39
N HIS A 132 -21.38 1.41 0.15
CA HIS A 132 -21.82 2.34 1.20
C HIS A 132 -22.55 1.65 2.35
N ASP A 133 -23.38 0.65 2.05
CA ASP A 133 -24.20 -0.05 3.04
C ASP A 133 -23.39 -0.83 4.07
N LEU A 134 -22.16 -1.25 3.74
CA LEU A 134 -21.27 -1.98 4.66
C LEU A 134 -20.61 -1.07 5.70
N TYR A 135 -20.48 0.22 5.41
CA TYR A 135 -19.78 1.18 6.27
C TYR A 135 -20.73 2.26 6.82
N ALA A 136 -22.04 2.05 6.71
CA ALA A 136 -23.05 2.94 7.25
C ALA A 136 -23.02 2.95 8.78
N GLU A 137 -23.52 4.03 9.39
CA GLU A 137 -23.51 4.21 10.86
C GLU A 137 -24.26 3.09 11.59
N GLU A 138 -25.32 2.54 10.99
CA GLU A 138 -26.03 1.40 11.55
C GLU A 138 -25.14 0.17 11.69
N GLN A 139 -24.20 -0.04 10.75
CA GLN A 139 -23.25 -1.16 10.85
C GLN A 139 -22.27 -0.95 12.00
N HIS A 140 -21.76 0.28 12.19
CA HIS A 140 -20.91 0.58 13.36
C HIS A 140 -21.61 0.18 14.66
N ILE A 141 -22.88 0.59 14.82
CA ILE A 141 -23.67 0.30 16.02
C ILE A 141 -23.98 -1.19 16.12
N ARG A 142 -24.24 -1.87 15.00
CA ARG A 142 -24.52 -3.31 14.98
C ARG A 142 -23.35 -4.13 15.50
N TYR A 143 -22.13 -3.87 15.02
CA TYR A 143 -20.93 -4.60 15.47
C TYR A 143 -20.53 -4.30 16.92
N LEU A 144 -21.03 -3.20 17.48
CA LEU A 144 -20.85 -2.85 18.88
C LEU A 144 -21.77 -3.62 19.85
N ASN A 145 -22.94 -4.05 19.39
CA ASN A 145 -24.00 -4.56 20.26
C ASN A 145 -24.24 -6.07 20.16
N PHE A 146 -23.75 -6.72 19.10
CA PHE A 146 -23.95 -8.14 18.86
C PHE A 146 -22.62 -8.91 18.88
N PRO A 147 -22.61 -10.17 19.34
CA PRO A 147 -21.41 -11.00 19.35
C PRO A 147 -20.98 -11.33 17.91
N ARG A 148 -19.68 -11.57 17.73
CA ARG A 148 -19.07 -11.85 16.42
C ARG A 148 -19.75 -13.02 15.69
N GLU A 149 -20.17 -14.04 16.43
CA GLU A 149 -20.76 -15.27 15.91
C GLU A 149 -22.16 -15.06 15.30
N GLU A 150 -22.84 -13.96 15.65
CA GLU A 150 -24.15 -13.59 15.11
C GLU A 150 -24.05 -12.56 13.97
N LEU A 151 -22.82 -12.18 13.60
CA LEU A 151 -22.55 -11.11 12.65
C LEU A 151 -21.82 -11.63 11.41
N PRO A 152 -22.12 -11.06 10.23
CA PRO A 152 -21.42 -11.42 9.03
C PRO A 152 -19.93 -11.02 9.12
N PRO A 153 -19.06 -11.54 8.24
CA PRO A 153 -17.66 -11.16 8.24
C PRO A 153 -17.45 -9.67 7.99
N HIS A 154 -16.72 -9.03 8.88
CA HIS A 154 -16.27 -7.65 8.74
C HIS A 154 -15.06 -7.33 9.62
N VAL A 155 -14.29 -6.33 9.22
CA VAL A 155 -13.12 -5.84 9.99
C VAL A 155 -13.53 -5.15 11.30
N TYR A 156 -14.79 -4.76 11.44
CA TYR A 156 -15.32 -4.18 12.67
C TYR A 156 -15.27 -5.17 13.83
N ALA A 157 -15.55 -6.46 13.59
CA ALA A 157 -15.39 -7.48 14.62
C ALA A 157 -13.94 -7.55 15.13
N THR A 158 -12.94 -7.43 14.25
CA THR A 158 -11.52 -7.39 14.65
C THR A 158 -11.22 -6.19 15.55
N SER A 159 -11.78 -5.02 15.23
CA SER A 159 -11.60 -3.83 16.06
C SER A 159 -12.29 -3.92 17.42
N VAL A 160 -13.50 -4.49 17.49
CA VAL A 160 -14.23 -4.71 18.75
C VAL A 160 -13.47 -5.70 19.61
N ALA A 161 -13.10 -6.86 19.07
CA ALA A 161 -12.32 -7.87 19.80
C ALA A 161 -11.00 -7.28 20.33
N SER A 162 -10.28 -6.49 19.52
CA SER A 162 -9.08 -5.79 19.96
C SER A 162 -9.37 -4.79 21.10
N TYR A 163 -10.42 -3.98 20.99
CA TYR A 163 -10.74 -2.99 22.01
C TYR A 163 -11.18 -3.64 23.33
N GLU A 164 -12.04 -4.66 23.27
CA GLU A 164 -12.52 -5.40 24.44
C GLU A 164 -11.38 -6.13 25.13
N ASN A 165 -10.52 -6.84 24.39
CA ASN A 165 -9.35 -7.52 24.94
C ASN A 165 -8.37 -6.53 25.59
N MET A 166 -8.19 -5.35 25.01
CA MET A 166 -7.39 -4.29 25.63
C MET A 166 -7.99 -3.88 26.99
N LYS A 167 -9.31 -3.68 27.06
CA LYS A 167 -10.00 -3.19 28.26
C LYS A 167 -10.09 -4.25 29.36
N THR A 168 -10.35 -5.50 29.00
CA THR A 168 -10.53 -6.61 29.95
C THR A 168 -9.20 -7.17 30.44
N ALA A 169 -8.23 -7.39 29.54
CA ALA A 169 -6.93 -7.96 29.90
C ALA A 169 -5.92 -6.89 30.36
N GLY A 170 -6.19 -5.60 30.15
CA GLY A 170 -5.26 -4.51 30.48
C GLY A 170 -3.95 -4.57 29.68
N ARG A 171 -3.98 -5.15 28.47
CA ARG A 171 -2.79 -5.37 27.62
C ARG A 171 -2.93 -4.64 26.29
N ASN A 172 -1.83 -4.05 25.82
CA ASN A 172 -1.74 -3.45 24.49
C ASN A 172 -2.04 -4.49 23.39
N GLN A 173 -2.75 -4.06 22.35
CA GLN A 173 -3.14 -4.88 21.21
C GLN A 173 -2.52 -4.36 19.92
N SER A 174 -2.46 -5.21 18.90
CA SER A 174 -1.98 -4.86 17.57
C SER A 174 -2.83 -5.50 16.50
N ILE A 175 -3.27 -4.70 15.53
CA ILE A 175 -3.93 -5.18 14.32
C ILE A 175 -2.92 -5.08 13.17
N LEU A 176 -2.64 -6.20 12.51
CA LEU A 176 -1.75 -6.26 11.35
C LEU A 176 -2.57 -6.37 10.07
N VAL A 177 -2.42 -5.40 9.17
CA VAL A 177 -3.05 -5.42 7.84
C VAL A 177 -1.97 -5.67 6.79
N SER A 178 -2.00 -6.85 6.17
CA SER A 178 -1.02 -7.29 5.17
C SER A 178 -1.67 -7.48 3.79
N GLY A 179 -0.84 -7.58 2.75
CA GLY A 179 -1.29 -7.75 1.36
C GLY A 179 -0.39 -7.02 0.35
N GLU A 180 -0.57 -7.34 -0.92
CA GLU A 180 0.18 -6.71 -2.02
C GLU A 180 -0.18 -5.22 -2.21
N SER A 181 0.59 -4.50 -3.04
CA SER A 181 0.26 -3.11 -3.41
C SER A 181 -1.10 -3.08 -4.12
N GLY A 182 -2.00 -2.20 -3.69
CA GLY A 182 -3.36 -2.10 -4.24
C GLY A 182 -4.40 -3.03 -3.60
N ALA A 183 -4.01 -3.92 -2.69
CA ALA A 183 -4.92 -4.85 -2.04
C ALA A 183 -5.95 -4.21 -1.07
N GLY A 184 -5.83 -2.91 -0.77
CA GLY A 184 -6.75 -2.20 0.14
C GLY A 184 -6.24 -2.00 1.58
N LYS A 185 -4.98 -2.31 1.88
CA LYS A 185 -4.39 -2.17 3.24
C LYS A 185 -4.67 -0.82 3.91
N THR A 186 -4.42 0.27 3.17
CA THR A 186 -4.58 1.65 3.66
C THR A 186 -6.04 1.95 3.97
N GLU A 187 -6.97 1.59 3.09
CA GLU A 187 -8.40 1.79 3.28
C GLU A 187 -8.93 0.95 4.46
N THR A 188 -8.55 -0.33 4.55
CA THR A 188 -8.89 -1.19 5.70
C THR A 188 -8.38 -0.60 7.02
N THR A 189 -7.17 -0.03 7.03
CA THR A 189 -6.62 0.64 8.22
C THR A 189 -7.43 1.87 8.61
N LYS A 190 -7.88 2.69 7.63
CA LYS A 190 -8.76 3.85 7.87
C LYS A 190 -10.10 3.41 8.46
N ILE A 191 -10.71 2.37 7.91
CA ILE A 191 -11.98 1.79 8.39
C ILE A 191 -11.84 1.32 9.85
N LEU A 192 -10.78 0.57 10.16
CA LEU A 192 -10.48 0.11 11.53
C LEU A 192 -10.25 1.26 12.50
N MET A 193 -9.47 2.27 12.10
CA MET A 193 -9.20 3.44 12.93
C MET A 193 -10.47 4.23 13.22
N ASN A 194 -11.32 4.46 12.21
CA ASN A 194 -12.60 5.14 12.36
C ASN A 194 -13.52 4.38 13.32
N HIS A 195 -13.57 3.05 13.20
CA HIS A 195 -14.39 2.24 14.09
C HIS A 195 -13.88 2.29 15.54
N LEU A 196 -12.58 2.08 15.78
CA LEU A 196 -11.97 2.18 17.12
C LEU A 196 -12.19 3.54 17.77
N ALA A 197 -12.08 4.61 16.98
CA ALA A 197 -12.37 5.97 17.40
C ALA A 197 -13.83 6.14 17.86
N THR A 198 -14.79 5.61 17.10
CA THR A 198 -16.21 5.64 17.47
C THR A 198 -16.49 4.87 18.76
N ILE A 199 -15.89 3.69 18.93
CA ILE A 199 -16.06 2.85 20.13
C ILE A 199 -15.59 3.58 21.41
N ALA A 200 -14.50 4.34 21.32
CA ALA A 200 -13.73 4.81 22.47
C ALA A 200 -14.07 6.23 22.96
N GLY A 201 -15.21 6.81 22.61
CA GLY A 201 -15.59 8.13 23.16
C GLY A 201 -16.37 9.06 22.23
N GLY A 202 -16.71 8.61 21.02
CA GLY A 202 -17.66 9.28 20.13
C GLY A 202 -17.03 10.19 19.08
N MET A 203 -17.65 10.20 17.89
CA MET A 203 -17.24 10.98 16.71
C MET A 203 -17.14 12.51 16.92
N ASN A 204 -17.53 13.02 18.10
CA ASN A 204 -17.60 14.44 18.42
C ASN A 204 -16.37 14.99 19.17
N ASP A 205 -15.39 14.17 19.52
CA ASP A 205 -14.12 14.67 20.06
C ASP A 205 -13.24 15.19 18.92
N GLY A 206 -12.97 16.51 18.94
CA GLY A 206 -12.11 17.17 17.97
C GLY A 206 -10.73 16.51 17.85
N THR A 207 -10.21 15.90 18.92
CA THR A 207 -8.93 15.16 18.96
C THR A 207 -8.96 13.92 18.07
N ILE A 208 -10.05 13.17 18.13
CA ILE A 208 -10.27 11.95 17.34
C ILE A 208 -10.38 12.30 15.86
N LYS A 209 -11.12 13.37 15.55
CA LYS A 209 -11.23 13.90 14.19
C LYS A 209 -9.85 14.28 13.63
N LYS A 210 -8.98 14.92 14.42
CA LYS A 210 -7.59 15.20 13.98
C LYS A 210 -6.83 13.93 13.65
N ILE A 211 -6.89 12.91 14.50
CA ILE A 211 -6.15 11.65 14.30
C ILE A 211 -6.53 10.98 12.97
N ILE A 212 -7.82 10.95 12.65
CA ILE A 212 -8.35 10.37 11.42
C ILE A 212 -7.99 11.23 10.21
N GLU A 213 -8.21 12.54 10.29
CA GLU A 213 -7.99 13.47 9.16
C GLU A 213 -6.52 13.69 8.81
N VAL A 214 -5.59 13.34 9.72
CA VAL A 214 -4.15 13.39 9.50
C VAL A 214 -3.59 12.17 8.78
N SER A 215 -4.28 11.02 8.83
CA SER A 215 -3.79 9.82 8.14
C SER A 215 -3.59 10.05 6.63
N PRO A 216 -4.52 10.68 5.90
CA PRO A 216 -4.31 10.98 4.49
C PRO A 216 -3.33 12.15 4.24
N LEU A 217 -2.94 12.95 5.25
CA LEU A 217 -1.86 13.92 5.08
C LEU A 217 -0.54 13.22 4.77
N LEU A 218 -0.20 12.16 5.54
CA LEU A 218 1.03 11.39 5.30
C LEU A 218 1.03 10.67 3.96
N GLU A 219 -0.14 10.39 3.40
CA GLU A 219 -0.28 9.78 2.08
C GLU A 219 0.22 10.73 0.98
N TYR A 220 0.01 12.05 1.09
CA TYR A 220 0.54 12.98 0.08
C TYR A 220 2.07 13.08 0.06
N PHE A 221 2.71 12.89 1.21
CA PHE A 221 4.18 12.93 1.35
C PHE A 221 4.85 11.56 1.11
N GLY A 222 4.10 10.46 1.20
CA GLY A 222 4.65 9.11 1.21
C GLY A 222 4.04 8.17 0.17
N ASN A 223 2.99 8.58 -0.55
CA ASN A 223 2.43 7.83 -1.66
C ASN A 223 2.78 8.47 -3.00
N ALA A 224 2.84 7.62 -4.02
CA ALA A 224 3.08 8.02 -5.40
C ALA A 224 2.33 7.10 -6.36
N LYS A 225 2.10 7.60 -7.58
CA LYS A 225 1.59 6.79 -8.67
C LYS A 225 2.68 5.86 -9.20
N THR A 226 2.35 4.57 -9.26
CA THR A 226 3.17 3.50 -9.87
C THR A 226 2.42 2.88 -11.05
N VAL A 227 3.06 1.98 -11.78
CA VAL A 227 2.43 1.24 -12.89
C VAL A 227 1.17 0.46 -12.46
N ARG A 228 1.13 0.00 -11.20
CA ARG A 228 0.05 -0.88 -10.70
C ARG A 228 -0.99 -0.17 -9.84
N ASN A 229 -0.68 1.00 -9.31
CA ASN A 229 -1.55 1.70 -8.35
C ASN A 229 -1.28 3.21 -8.39
N ASP A 230 -2.33 3.99 -8.62
CA ASP A 230 -2.25 5.45 -8.68
C ASP A 230 -1.92 6.10 -7.32
N ASN A 231 -2.15 5.42 -6.20
CA ASN A 231 -1.90 5.91 -4.84
C ASN A 231 -1.13 4.86 -4.01
N SER A 232 0.06 4.46 -4.46
CA SER A 232 0.88 3.43 -3.82
C SER A 232 1.69 3.99 -2.66
N SER A 233 1.49 3.47 -1.45
CA SER A 233 2.33 3.81 -0.29
C SER A 233 3.76 3.31 -0.44
N ARG A 234 4.72 4.21 -0.33
CA ARG A 234 6.17 3.95 -0.45
C ARG A 234 6.90 4.04 0.89
N PHE A 235 6.15 3.82 1.98
CA PHE A 235 6.62 3.75 3.35
C PHE A 235 5.71 2.84 4.17
N GLY A 236 6.26 2.21 5.21
CA GLY A 236 5.49 1.54 6.25
C GLY A 236 4.98 2.54 7.28
N LYS A 237 3.77 2.32 7.79
CA LYS A 237 3.12 3.16 8.79
C LYS A 237 2.65 2.31 9.97
N PHE A 238 3.03 2.71 11.18
CA PHE A 238 2.51 2.16 12.44
C PHE A 238 1.82 3.28 13.21
N THR A 239 0.50 3.19 13.32
CA THR A 239 -0.30 4.12 14.12
C THR A 239 -0.67 3.46 15.43
N GLN A 240 -0.16 4.00 16.54
CA GLN A 240 -0.53 3.63 17.88
C GLN A 240 -1.67 4.54 18.35
N LEU A 241 -2.84 3.98 18.64
CA LEU A 241 -3.90 4.67 19.36
C LEU A 241 -3.69 4.48 20.87
N GLN A 242 -3.88 5.54 21.64
CA GLN A 242 -3.61 5.58 23.08
C GLN A 242 -4.90 5.79 23.85
N PHE A 243 -5.22 4.84 24.71
CA PHE A 243 -6.44 4.86 25.51
C PHE A 243 -6.10 5.05 26.99
N ASP A 244 -6.98 5.73 27.72
CA ASP A 244 -6.88 5.83 29.17
C ASP A 244 -7.36 4.55 29.88
N ARG A 245 -7.41 4.58 31.21
CA ARG A 245 -7.82 3.42 32.02
C ARG A 245 -9.29 3.03 31.88
N VAL A 246 -10.16 3.94 31.45
CA VAL A 246 -11.59 3.66 31.25
C VAL A 246 -11.90 3.26 29.80
N GLY A 247 -10.91 3.34 28.92
CA GLY A 247 -11.01 2.96 27.50
C GLY A 247 -11.22 4.16 26.57
N THR A 248 -11.13 5.39 27.07
CA THR A 248 -11.31 6.59 26.23
C THR A 248 -10.07 6.86 25.39
N LEU A 249 -10.25 7.16 24.11
CA LEU A 249 -9.15 7.52 23.21
C LEU A 249 -8.60 8.91 23.59
N VAL A 250 -7.36 8.97 24.10
CA VAL A 250 -6.71 10.20 24.59
C VAL A 250 -5.59 10.70 23.70
N GLY A 251 -5.15 9.91 22.72
CA GLY A 251 -4.10 10.33 21.81
C GLY A 251 -3.74 9.30 20.74
N ALA A 252 -2.83 9.69 19.84
CA ALA A 252 -2.24 8.79 18.87
C ALA A 252 -0.79 9.14 18.58
N LYS A 253 -0.02 8.14 18.16
CA LYS A 253 1.37 8.28 17.71
C LYS A 253 1.57 7.53 16.42
N CYS A 254 2.07 8.23 15.40
CA CYS A 254 2.46 7.61 14.13
C CYS A 254 3.97 7.41 14.09
N LYS A 255 4.42 6.22 13.69
CA LYS A 255 5.81 5.93 13.33
C LYS A 255 5.86 5.49 11.87
N THR A 256 6.84 6.00 11.13
CA THR A 256 7.07 5.66 9.73
C THR A 256 8.32 4.81 9.58
N TYR A 257 8.33 3.94 8.59
CA TYR A 257 9.41 2.99 8.31
C TYR A 257 9.70 2.95 6.83
N LEU A 258 10.96 2.73 6.47
CA LEU A 258 11.38 2.37 5.11
C LEU A 258 10.81 3.29 4.00
N LEU A 259 10.85 4.61 4.22
CA LEU A 259 10.51 5.56 3.16
C LEU A 259 11.47 5.37 1.98
N GLU A 260 10.91 5.19 0.78
CA GLU A 260 11.67 5.05 -0.47
C GLU A 260 12.31 6.40 -0.86
N LYS A 261 13.46 6.72 -0.24
CA LYS A 261 14.17 7.99 -0.47
C LYS A 261 14.61 8.16 -1.92
N THR A 262 14.96 7.07 -2.60
CA THR A 262 15.42 7.07 -4.00
C THR A 262 14.37 7.65 -4.95
N ARG A 263 13.07 7.48 -4.64
CA ARG A 263 11.96 8.03 -5.44
C ARG A 263 12.01 9.54 -5.60
N VAL A 264 12.60 10.26 -4.65
CA VAL A 264 12.71 11.72 -4.75
C VAL A 264 13.53 12.14 -5.96
N ILE A 265 14.52 11.35 -6.37
CA ILE A 265 15.46 11.70 -7.44
C ILE A 265 15.37 10.80 -8.68
N SER A 266 14.70 9.64 -8.57
CA SER A 266 14.61 8.66 -9.65
C SER A 266 13.41 7.73 -9.50
N HIS A 267 12.70 7.51 -10.60
CA HIS A 267 11.56 6.61 -10.75
C HIS A 267 11.44 6.22 -12.23
N GLU A 268 10.80 5.08 -12.51
CA GLU A 268 10.62 4.58 -13.87
C GLU A 268 9.49 5.34 -14.59
N HIS A 269 9.57 5.50 -15.92
CA HIS A 269 8.43 5.98 -16.69
C HIS A 269 7.42 4.82 -16.87
N PRO A 270 6.10 5.02 -16.68
CA PRO A 270 5.36 6.28 -16.50
C PRO A 270 4.98 6.64 -15.05
N GLU A 271 5.81 6.33 -14.05
CA GLU A 271 5.55 6.64 -12.65
C GLU A 271 5.70 8.13 -12.32
N ARG A 272 5.16 8.50 -11.15
CA ARG A 272 5.31 9.83 -10.55
C ARG A 272 6.22 9.78 -9.32
N ASN A 273 6.75 10.95 -8.96
CA ASN A 273 7.29 11.20 -7.62
C ASN A 273 6.12 11.32 -6.60
N TYR A 274 6.43 11.60 -5.33
CA TYR A 274 5.42 11.81 -4.28
C TYR A 274 4.40 12.89 -4.66
N HIS A 275 3.13 12.66 -4.32
CA HIS A 275 2.01 13.52 -4.72
C HIS A 275 2.21 14.98 -4.33
N ILE A 276 2.79 15.25 -3.17
CA ILE A 276 3.01 16.60 -2.66
C ILE A 276 3.81 17.49 -3.63
N PHE A 277 4.76 16.96 -4.39
CA PHE A 277 5.52 17.78 -5.35
C PHE A 277 4.63 18.35 -6.45
N TYR A 278 3.67 17.57 -6.92
CA TYR A 278 2.72 18.00 -7.95
C TYR A 278 1.67 18.95 -7.38
N GLN A 279 1.21 18.70 -6.15
CA GLN A 279 0.33 19.62 -5.44
C GLN A 279 0.97 21.02 -5.27
N VAL A 280 2.24 21.07 -4.89
CA VAL A 280 2.96 22.35 -4.73
C VAL A 280 3.19 23.04 -6.07
N ILE A 281 3.50 22.29 -7.14
CA ILE A 281 3.61 22.86 -8.50
C ILE A 281 2.27 23.47 -8.95
N ASP A 282 1.16 22.79 -8.70
CA ASP A 282 -0.19 23.22 -9.12
C ASP A 282 -0.90 24.13 -8.08
N SER A 283 -0.16 24.69 -7.12
CA SER A 283 -0.71 25.49 -6.01
C SER A 283 -1.11 26.94 -6.39
N GLY A 284 -1.04 27.30 -7.67
CA GLY A 284 -1.44 28.62 -8.17
C GLY A 284 -0.45 29.73 -7.81
N ASP A 285 -0.88 30.74 -7.05
CA ASP A 285 -0.02 31.88 -6.71
C ASP A 285 1.13 31.49 -5.77
N ILE A 286 0.92 30.50 -4.90
CA ILE A 286 1.98 29.95 -4.04
C ILE A 286 3.12 29.39 -4.91
N ALA A 287 2.82 28.69 -6.01
CA ALA A 287 3.84 28.18 -6.92
C ALA A 287 4.71 29.32 -7.47
N LYS A 288 4.12 30.48 -7.81
CA LYS A 288 4.87 31.65 -8.31
C LYS A 288 5.82 32.21 -7.26
N ASP A 289 5.38 32.33 -6.01
CA ASP A 289 6.20 32.78 -4.89
C ASP A 289 7.37 31.82 -4.60
N LEU A 290 7.22 30.56 -5.01
CA LEU A 290 8.23 29.50 -4.91
C LEU A 290 9.09 29.35 -6.17
N PHE A 291 8.96 30.28 -7.13
CA PHE A 291 9.62 30.23 -8.44
C PHE A 291 9.31 28.94 -9.22
N LEU A 292 8.13 28.37 -9.02
CA LEU A 292 7.66 27.18 -9.71
C LEU A 292 6.75 27.55 -10.89
N ASP A 293 6.90 26.79 -11.97
CA ASP A 293 6.06 26.91 -13.17
C ASP A 293 5.47 25.53 -13.53
N PRO A 294 4.14 25.36 -13.52
CA PRO A 294 3.47 24.13 -13.95
C PRO A 294 3.88 23.67 -15.35
N ALA A 295 4.24 24.58 -16.25
CA ALA A 295 4.69 24.25 -17.60
C ALA A 295 6.17 23.80 -17.64
N ALA A 296 6.99 24.19 -16.66
CA ALA A 296 8.42 23.87 -16.65
C ALA A 296 8.67 22.40 -16.32
N ASN A 297 9.72 21.82 -16.92
CA ASN A 297 10.13 20.45 -16.61
C ASN A 297 11.13 20.44 -15.45
N TYR A 298 10.80 19.74 -14.36
CA TYR A 298 11.71 19.52 -13.24
C TYR A 298 12.31 18.13 -13.34
N ARG A 299 13.62 17.99 -13.14
CA ARG A 299 14.30 16.69 -13.28
C ARG A 299 13.75 15.61 -12.35
N TYR A 300 13.29 16.01 -11.17
CA TYR A 300 12.83 15.10 -10.13
C TYR A 300 11.34 14.77 -10.20
N ILE A 301 10.57 15.37 -11.12
CA ILE A 301 9.17 14.96 -11.31
C ILE A 301 9.06 13.96 -12.46
N GLY A 302 8.10 13.06 -12.35
CA GLY A 302 7.73 12.11 -13.39
C GLY A 302 6.59 12.60 -14.25
N GLU A 303 5.77 11.66 -14.68
CA GLU A 303 4.70 11.90 -15.64
C GLU A 303 3.69 12.97 -15.18
N LYS A 304 3.43 13.97 -16.02
CA LYS A 304 2.44 15.03 -15.76
C LYS A 304 1.08 14.77 -16.40
N SER A 305 0.96 13.85 -17.35
CA SER A 305 -0.31 13.55 -18.02
C SER A 305 -1.38 12.94 -17.10
N THR A 306 -1.02 12.57 -15.87
CA THR A 306 -2.01 12.16 -14.86
C THR A 306 -2.75 13.39 -14.36
N ALA A 307 -3.90 13.66 -14.97
CA ALA A 307 -4.73 14.81 -14.64
C ALA A 307 -5.44 14.70 -13.27
N MET A 308 -5.69 13.47 -12.80
CA MET A 308 -6.46 13.23 -11.58
C MET A 308 -5.91 12.02 -10.80
N ILE A 309 -5.87 12.11 -9.48
CA ILE A 309 -5.65 11.00 -8.54
C ILE A 309 -6.94 10.84 -7.76
N GLU A 310 -7.50 9.63 -7.70
CA GLU A 310 -8.79 9.36 -7.01
C GLU A 310 -9.94 10.30 -7.45
N GLY A 311 -9.91 10.79 -8.69
CA GLY A 311 -10.94 11.70 -9.21
C GLY A 311 -10.82 13.15 -8.73
N GLN A 312 -9.68 13.56 -8.18
CA GLN A 312 -9.35 14.96 -7.84
C GLN A 312 -8.06 15.42 -8.51
N SER A 313 -7.97 16.72 -8.81
CA SER A 313 -6.75 17.31 -9.37
C SER A 313 -5.69 17.56 -8.28
N ASP A 314 -4.41 17.66 -8.68
CA ASP A 314 -3.33 17.98 -7.75
C ASP A 314 -3.57 19.34 -7.04
N ALA A 315 -4.15 20.33 -7.72
CA ALA A 315 -4.56 21.61 -7.11
C ALA A 315 -5.67 21.46 -6.05
N GLN A 316 -6.65 20.58 -6.28
CA GLN A 316 -7.69 20.29 -5.29
C GLN A 316 -7.09 19.59 -4.07
N HIS A 317 -6.20 18.62 -4.29
CA HIS A 317 -5.48 17.97 -3.20
C HIS A 317 -4.57 18.93 -2.44
N PHE A 318 -3.96 19.92 -3.09
CA PHE A 318 -3.17 20.95 -2.41
C PHE A 318 -4.01 21.71 -1.37
N ASN A 319 -5.22 22.15 -1.72
CA ASN A 319 -6.12 22.83 -0.78
C ASN A 319 -6.47 21.93 0.41
N ILE A 320 -6.80 20.66 0.15
CA ILE A 320 -7.07 19.67 1.21
C ILE A 320 -5.85 19.48 2.12
N THR A 321 -4.64 19.44 1.55
CA THR A 321 -3.39 19.34 2.30
C THR A 321 -3.18 20.56 3.20
N ALA A 322 -3.39 21.77 2.68
CA ALA A 322 -3.26 23.02 3.45
C ALA A 322 -4.25 23.09 4.63
N ASP A 323 -5.50 22.69 4.39
CA ASP A 323 -6.53 22.62 5.43
C ASP A 323 -6.14 21.63 6.54
N ARG A 324 -5.64 20.44 6.15
CA ARG A 324 -5.20 19.40 7.10
C ARG A 324 -3.96 19.80 7.87
N LEU A 325 -2.99 20.48 7.24
CA LEU A 325 -1.82 21.05 7.91
C LEU A 325 -2.23 22.07 8.97
N SER A 326 -3.18 22.94 8.65
CA SER A 326 -3.73 23.92 9.59
C SER A 326 -4.37 23.23 10.80
N LEU A 327 -5.07 22.12 10.58
CA LEU A 327 -5.78 21.36 11.61
C LEU A 327 -4.84 20.76 12.68
N ILE A 328 -3.61 20.40 12.27
CA ILE A 328 -2.53 19.93 13.17
C ILE A 328 -1.63 21.04 13.70
N GLY A 329 -1.97 22.30 13.44
CA GLY A 329 -1.26 23.45 14.01
C GLY A 329 -0.10 23.98 13.19
N PHE A 330 0.00 23.63 11.90
CA PHE A 330 0.89 24.36 10.99
C PHE A 330 0.21 25.67 10.59
N ASP A 331 0.71 26.78 11.11
CA ASP A 331 0.28 28.10 10.64
C ASP A 331 0.76 28.38 9.21
N HIS A 332 0.30 29.48 8.64
CA HIS A 332 0.65 29.88 7.27
C HIS A 332 2.17 29.94 7.03
N ASN A 333 2.94 30.40 8.01
CA ASN A 333 4.39 30.54 7.87
C ASN A 333 5.07 29.16 7.87
N ALA A 334 4.68 28.27 8.78
CA ALA A 334 5.17 26.90 8.83
C ALA A 334 4.83 26.11 7.56
N GLN A 335 3.62 26.31 7.00
CA GLN A 335 3.26 25.72 5.71
C GLN A 335 4.10 26.29 4.57
N MET A 336 4.31 27.60 4.54
CA MET A 336 5.15 28.23 3.52
C MET A 336 6.60 27.74 3.59
N ASP A 337 7.18 27.57 4.77
CA ASP A 337 8.54 27.04 4.93
C ASP A 337 8.65 25.57 4.49
N LEU A 338 7.60 24.78 4.72
CA LEU A 338 7.49 23.43 4.16
C LEU A 338 7.47 23.47 2.62
N TYR A 339 6.68 24.35 2.01
CA TYR A 339 6.60 24.47 0.56
C TYR A 339 7.89 25.00 -0.06
N LYS A 340 8.57 25.97 0.57
CA LYS A 340 9.92 26.44 0.18
C LYS A 340 10.93 25.30 0.18
N THR A 341 10.88 24.42 1.18
CA THR A 341 11.76 23.25 1.26
C THR A 341 11.51 22.31 0.08
N LEU A 342 10.24 22.02 -0.23
CA LEU A 342 9.86 21.14 -1.35
C LEU A 342 10.24 21.75 -2.72
N ALA A 343 9.95 23.03 -2.93
CA ALA A 343 10.32 23.76 -4.14
C ALA A 343 11.85 23.83 -4.30
N GLY A 344 12.57 24.05 -3.20
CA GLY A 344 14.02 24.01 -3.18
C GLY A 344 14.58 22.66 -3.65
N ILE A 345 13.99 21.53 -3.24
CA ILE A 345 14.38 20.19 -3.73
C ILE A 345 14.22 20.09 -5.24
N LEU A 346 13.14 20.61 -5.81
CA LEU A 346 12.90 20.60 -7.26
C LEU A 346 13.94 21.45 -8.00
N HIS A 347 14.24 22.65 -7.49
CA HIS A 347 15.27 23.52 -8.08
C HIS A 347 16.67 22.92 -7.98
N LEU A 348 17.03 22.29 -6.85
CA LEU A 348 18.30 21.57 -6.70
C LEU A 348 18.50 20.50 -7.79
N GLY A 349 17.43 19.80 -8.18
CA GLY A 349 17.48 18.80 -9.25
C GLY A 349 17.80 19.37 -10.64
N ASN A 350 17.55 20.67 -10.84
CA ASN A 350 17.77 21.36 -12.11
C ASN A 350 19.10 22.14 -12.19
N ILE A 351 19.87 22.22 -11.10
CA ILE A 351 21.15 22.94 -11.08
C ILE A 351 22.12 22.33 -12.10
N ALA A 352 22.65 23.15 -13.00
CA ALA A 352 23.66 22.73 -13.96
C ALA A 352 25.07 22.84 -13.34
N ILE A 353 25.76 21.70 -13.22
CA ILE A 353 27.16 21.62 -12.78
C ILE A 353 28.08 21.38 -13.99
N ILE A 354 29.13 22.19 -14.10
CA ILE A 354 30.18 22.11 -15.12
C ILE A 354 31.54 21.77 -14.49
N SER A 355 32.49 21.28 -15.29
CA SER A 355 33.89 21.20 -14.84
C SER A 355 34.47 22.60 -14.76
N ASN A 356 35.33 22.87 -13.78
CA ASN A 356 36.00 24.17 -13.67
C ASN A 356 36.96 24.33 -14.86
N PRO A 357 36.83 25.40 -15.68
CA PRO A 357 37.71 25.61 -16.84
C PRO A 357 39.20 25.74 -16.50
N ALA A 358 39.52 26.14 -15.26
CA ALA A 358 40.90 26.28 -14.78
C ALA A 358 41.46 24.98 -14.19
N ASN A 359 40.61 24.02 -13.79
CA ASN A 359 41.02 22.76 -13.18
C ASN A 359 39.95 21.68 -13.42
N ASP A 360 40.20 20.73 -14.31
CA ASP A 360 39.24 19.70 -14.70
C ASP A 360 38.98 18.64 -13.60
N GLU A 361 39.81 18.61 -12.55
CA GLU A 361 39.59 17.86 -11.32
C GLU A 361 38.52 18.49 -10.41
N GLU A 362 38.15 19.75 -10.68
CA GLU A 362 37.14 20.51 -9.93
C GLU A 362 35.85 20.70 -10.73
N SER A 363 34.78 20.99 -10.00
CA SER A 363 33.49 21.32 -10.57
C SER A 363 32.96 22.62 -10.01
N MET A 364 32.06 23.24 -10.77
CA MET A 364 31.35 24.42 -10.33
C MET A 364 29.91 24.45 -10.84
N ILE A 365 29.05 25.09 -10.07
CA ILE A 365 27.73 25.50 -10.51
C ILE A 365 27.92 26.47 -11.69
N THR A 366 27.11 26.32 -12.72
CA THR A 366 27.16 27.18 -13.90
C THR A 366 26.91 28.63 -13.48
N PRO A 367 27.78 29.59 -13.87
CA PRO A 367 27.56 31.00 -13.54
C PRO A 367 26.21 31.49 -14.08
N GLY A 368 25.42 32.14 -13.21
CA GLY A 368 24.09 32.63 -13.56
C GLY A 368 23.00 31.55 -13.65
N ASP A 369 23.25 30.34 -13.13
CA ASP A 369 22.23 29.29 -13.07
C ASP A 369 21.01 29.75 -12.25
N THR A 370 19.85 29.79 -12.90
CA THR A 370 18.60 30.29 -12.31
C THR A 370 18.07 29.34 -11.24
N ALA A 371 18.22 28.02 -11.43
CA ALA A 371 17.77 27.02 -10.46
C ALA A 371 18.60 27.11 -9.17
N ALA A 372 19.91 27.33 -9.28
CA ALA A 372 20.77 27.59 -8.13
C ALA A 372 20.35 28.88 -7.40
N SER A 373 20.05 29.94 -8.14
CA SER A 373 19.59 31.21 -7.59
C SER A 373 18.27 31.06 -6.82
N HIS A 374 17.30 30.32 -7.38
CA HIS A 374 16.03 30.03 -6.70
C HIS A 374 16.24 29.15 -5.46
N ALA A 375 17.06 28.09 -5.55
CA ALA A 375 17.35 27.23 -4.40
C ALA A 375 18.01 28.00 -3.24
N ILE A 376 18.94 28.91 -3.55
CA ILE A 376 19.58 29.81 -2.59
C ILE A 376 18.54 30.68 -1.87
N ALA A 377 17.65 31.32 -2.63
CA ALA A 377 16.61 32.19 -2.09
C ALA A 377 15.62 31.43 -1.19
N LEU A 378 15.15 30.27 -1.62
CA LEU A 378 14.14 29.48 -0.90
C LEU A 378 14.69 28.82 0.37
N MET A 379 15.93 28.34 0.33
CA MET A 379 16.55 27.63 1.46
C MET A 379 17.36 28.53 2.40
N GLY A 380 17.46 29.84 2.11
CA GLY A 380 18.22 30.78 2.93
C GLY A 380 19.72 30.49 2.95
N LEU A 381 20.28 30.04 1.82
CA LEU A 381 21.70 29.69 1.68
C LEU A 381 22.52 30.88 1.17
N THR A 382 23.85 30.76 1.19
CA THR A 382 24.73 31.63 0.40
C THR A 382 25.21 30.89 -0.86
N PRO A 383 25.54 31.60 -1.96
CA PRO A 383 26.10 30.98 -3.16
C PRO A 383 27.32 30.11 -2.88
N GLU A 384 28.23 30.57 -2.01
CA GLU A 384 29.45 29.87 -1.64
C GLU A 384 29.14 28.57 -0.88
N SER A 385 28.13 28.60 -0.01
CA SER A 385 27.71 27.45 0.78
C SER A 385 27.12 26.36 -0.12
N LEU A 386 26.26 26.73 -1.07
CA LEU A 386 25.67 25.79 -2.03
C LEU A 386 26.72 25.19 -2.96
N GLN A 387 27.59 26.04 -3.53
CA GLN A 387 28.73 25.62 -4.36
C GLN A 387 29.61 24.61 -3.62
N LYS A 388 30.00 24.93 -2.38
CA LYS A 388 30.81 24.02 -1.56
C LYS A 388 30.09 22.71 -1.26
N ALA A 389 28.79 22.75 -0.97
CA ALA A 389 28.00 21.56 -0.63
C ALA A 389 27.85 20.59 -1.81
N LEU A 390 27.72 21.09 -3.05
CA LEU A 390 27.52 20.25 -4.25
C LEU A 390 28.82 19.84 -4.95
N CYS A 391 29.84 20.70 -4.90
CA CYS A 391 31.08 20.53 -5.67
C CYS A 391 32.28 20.13 -4.81
N SER A 392 32.11 19.88 -3.51
CA SER A 392 33.19 19.46 -2.61
C SER A 392 32.72 18.42 -1.58
N ARG A 393 33.63 17.55 -1.15
CA ARG A 393 33.42 16.65 0.00
C ARG A 393 34.30 17.04 1.16
N THR A 394 33.78 16.92 2.37
CA THR A 394 34.57 17.08 3.59
C THR A 394 35.25 15.76 3.93
N MET A 395 36.57 15.76 4.10
CA MET A 395 37.35 14.63 4.58
C MET A 395 37.87 14.90 5.99
N ARG A 396 37.78 13.91 6.87
CA ARG A 396 38.35 13.95 8.22
C ARG A 396 39.52 12.97 8.29
N ALA A 397 40.69 13.44 8.70
CA ALA A 397 41.86 12.61 8.92
C ALA A 397 42.47 12.93 10.28
N ARG A 398 42.42 11.96 11.21
CA ARG A 398 42.90 12.04 12.60
C ARG A 398 42.27 13.22 13.38
N ASN A 399 42.83 14.43 13.27
CA ASN A 399 42.36 15.65 13.92
C ASN A 399 42.03 16.80 12.96
N ASP A 400 42.28 16.63 11.64
CA ASP A 400 42.08 17.69 10.65
C ASP A 400 40.82 17.45 9.80
N VAL A 401 40.13 18.55 9.48
CA VAL A 401 38.98 18.58 8.59
C VAL A 401 39.34 19.44 7.39
N TYR A 402 39.41 18.84 6.20
CA TYR A 402 39.72 19.56 4.96
C TYR A 402 38.68 19.27 3.87
N SER A 403 38.52 20.23 2.96
CA SER A 403 37.56 20.17 1.86
C SER A 403 38.28 19.71 0.59
N VAL A 404 37.74 18.70 -0.08
CA VAL A 404 38.29 18.16 -1.33
C VAL A 404 37.29 18.42 -2.45
N PRO A 405 37.69 19.10 -3.54
CA PRO A 405 36.83 19.30 -4.70
C PRO A 405 36.39 17.98 -5.35
N LEU A 406 35.26 18.02 -6.06
CA LEU A 406 34.73 16.89 -6.81
C LEU A 406 34.80 17.15 -8.31
N LYS A 407 35.09 16.12 -9.08
CA LYS A 407 34.78 16.12 -10.51
C LYS A 407 33.26 16.18 -10.72
N LYS A 408 32.85 16.76 -11.84
CA LYS A 408 31.43 16.88 -12.26
C LYS A 408 30.64 15.57 -12.09
N VAL A 409 31.22 14.43 -12.47
CA VAL A 409 30.53 13.13 -12.39
C VAL A 409 30.14 12.74 -10.94
N TRP A 410 30.96 13.12 -9.96
CA TRP A 410 30.78 12.72 -8.55
C TRP A 410 29.82 13.63 -7.77
N CYS A 411 29.53 14.83 -8.28
CA CYS A 411 28.66 15.79 -7.62
C CYS A 411 27.25 15.23 -7.40
N TRP A 412 26.76 14.42 -8.35
CA TRP A 412 25.43 13.80 -8.27
C TRP A 412 25.36 12.52 -7.44
N PHE A 413 26.51 11.96 -7.02
CA PHE A 413 26.59 10.73 -6.23
C PHE A 413 26.83 10.97 -4.73
N GLN A 414 27.12 12.20 -4.31
CA GLN A 414 27.28 12.54 -2.89
C GLN A 414 26.01 12.31 -2.05
N SER A 415 24.84 12.34 -2.68
CA SER A 415 23.53 12.18 -2.03
C SER A 415 23.19 10.74 -1.60
N ILE A 416 24.04 9.75 -1.91
CA ILE A 416 23.75 8.32 -1.68
C ILE A 416 24.65 7.67 -0.61
N SER A 417 25.70 8.36 -0.13
CA SER A 417 26.52 7.83 0.95
C SER A 417 25.82 8.10 2.29
N PRO A 418 25.43 7.06 3.07
CA PRO A 418 25.02 7.28 4.45
C PRO A 418 26.24 7.84 5.16
N SER A 419 26.12 9.07 5.66
CA SER A 419 27.03 9.52 6.71
C SER A 419 26.99 8.45 7.80
N SER A 420 28.14 7.80 8.00
CA SER A 420 28.37 6.93 9.14
C SER A 420 28.07 7.75 10.38
N THR A 421 26.88 7.54 10.92
CA THR A 421 26.47 8.03 12.23
C THR A 421 27.22 7.16 13.23
N SER A 422 28.33 7.69 13.72
CA SER A 422 28.94 7.27 14.99
C SER A 422 28.23 7.96 16.14
#